data_AF-A0A7Y9LTM6-F1
#
_entry.id   AF-A0A7Y9LTM6-F1
#
_cell.length_a   1.000
_cell.length_b   1.000
_cell.length_c   1.000
_cell.angle_alpha   90.00
_cell.angle_beta   90.00
_cell.angle_gamma   90.00
#
_symmetry.space_group_name_H-M   'P 1'
#
loop_
_entity.id
_entity.type
_entity.pdbx_description
1 polymer ?
#
loop_
_entity_poly.entity_id
_entity_poly.type
_entity_poly.pdbx_seq_one_letter_code
_entity_poly.pdbx_strand_id
1 'polypeptide(L)'
;MTVRDLYPISLRLLGRPVLVVGGGAVATRRAKGLLDAGASVTVVAPEVSEELKQLHDAGLLLWRARSYRSADLSGSWFVQTATGNTEVDERVAIEAEEQRIWCVNATDHENSAAWTPSVARIDDVTVAVNAGGDPRRAVALRKAIASGLETGEIGTSAFKHHRPHQGSVSLVGGGPGAEDLITVRGRKLLAEADVVVADRLGPRGLLTELGEDTEIIEVGKSPHHHPVPQAEINQILVREARAGKRVVRLKGGDPYVLGRGGEEAEFCRQNDIQVEVVPGVTSAISVPAAAGIPVTHRGLARGFTVVSAHEDLEEVPPGGDHTVVLLMGVSTLRRSAVSLTTKGRGEDCPVAIIEDGFGAAQRITIGTLGGIADQAETIGVTSPAVIVVGDVVRISPFAPSDFRLTLPQPTAQTAR
;
A
#
# COMPACT_ATOMS: atom_id res chain seq x y z
N MET A 1 -35.41 -15.29 20.83
CA MET A 1 -34.00 -14.89 21.03
C MET A 1 -33.15 -16.13 20.90
N THR A 2 -32.24 -16.20 19.93
CA THR A 2 -31.16 -17.18 19.95
C THR A 2 -30.20 -16.78 21.07
N VAL A 3 -30.03 -17.64 22.07
CA VAL A 3 -29.00 -17.47 23.11
C VAL A 3 -27.65 -17.43 22.40
N ARG A 4 -26.83 -16.43 22.73
CA ARG A 4 -25.44 -16.33 22.27
C ARG A 4 -24.56 -16.54 23.50
N ASP A 5 -23.75 -17.60 23.50
CA ASP A 5 -23.04 -18.07 24.70
C ASP A 5 -21.75 -17.29 25.01
N LEU A 6 -21.36 -16.35 24.15
CA LEU A 6 -20.16 -15.52 24.32
C LEU A 6 -20.51 -14.03 24.37
N TYR A 7 -20.04 -13.36 25.41
CA TYR A 7 -20.14 -11.90 25.56
C TYR A 7 -18.78 -11.25 25.26
N PRO A 8 -18.66 -10.39 24.23
CA PRO A 8 -17.38 -9.83 23.82
C PRO A 8 -16.96 -8.70 24.77
N ILE A 9 -15.90 -8.94 25.55
CA ILE A 9 -15.28 -7.93 26.42
C ILE A 9 -13.76 -7.94 26.24
N SER A 10 -13.13 -6.83 26.64
CA SER A 10 -11.67 -6.72 26.76
C SER A 10 -11.29 -6.59 28.23
N LEU A 11 -10.23 -7.29 28.64
CA LEU A 11 -9.74 -7.28 30.02
C LEU A 11 -8.58 -6.28 30.18
N ARG A 12 -8.61 -5.47 31.24
CA ARG A 12 -7.43 -4.67 31.67
C ARG A 12 -6.61 -5.49 32.64
N LEU A 13 -5.42 -5.93 32.22
CA LEU A 13 -4.55 -6.82 33.00
C LEU A 13 -3.30 -6.16 33.57
N LEU A 14 -3.05 -4.88 33.30
CA LEU A 14 -1.87 -4.17 33.80
C LEU A 14 -1.71 -4.35 35.32
N GLY A 15 -0.59 -4.96 35.72
CA GLY A 15 -0.23 -5.27 37.10
C GLY A 15 -1.07 -6.37 37.79
N ARG A 16 -2.05 -6.97 37.10
CA ARG A 16 -2.93 -7.98 37.70
C ARG A 16 -2.27 -9.36 37.68
N PRO A 17 -2.35 -10.12 38.78
CA PRO A 17 -1.84 -11.49 38.82
C PRO A 17 -2.68 -12.41 37.92
N VAL A 18 -1.98 -13.15 37.06
CA VAL A 18 -2.57 -14.15 36.16
C VAL A 18 -1.74 -15.43 36.20
N LEU A 19 -2.39 -16.56 36.02
CA LEU A 19 -1.77 -17.88 36.06
C LEU A 19 -1.77 -18.53 34.67
N VAL A 20 -0.63 -19.11 34.31
CA VAL A 20 -0.51 -20.02 33.16
C VAL A 20 -0.08 -21.39 33.69
N VAL A 21 -0.87 -22.41 33.41
CA VAL A 21 -0.56 -23.80 33.78
C VAL A 21 -0.13 -24.56 32.54
N GLY A 22 1.11 -25.08 32.55
CA GLY A 22 1.76 -25.70 31.40
C GLY A 22 2.97 -24.90 30.91
N GLY A 23 3.90 -25.61 30.26
CA GLY A 23 5.20 -25.05 29.84
C GLY A 23 5.53 -25.22 28.35
N GLY A 24 4.62 -25.81 27.57
CA GLY A 24 4.83 -26.05 26.14
C GLY A 24 4.66 -24.80 25.25
N ALA A 25 4.67 -25.02 23.93
CA ALA A 25 4.55 -23.94 22.94
C ALA A 25 3.24 -23.13 23.05
N VAL A 26 2.13 -23.80 23.40
CA VAL A 26 0.85 -23.11 23.62
C VAL A 26 0.95 -22.18 24.82
N ALA A 27 1.35 -22.69 25.99
CA ALA A 27 1.54 -21.90 27.20
C ALA A 27 2.50 -20.71 26.99
N THR A 28 3.59 -20.93 26.25
CA THR A 28 4.56 -19.89 25.87
C THR A 28 3.90 -18.73 25.11
N ARG A 29 3.13 -19.05 24.07
CA ARG A 29 2.40 -18.04 23.30
C ARG A 29 1.39 -17.27 24.16
N ARG A 30 0.71 -17.96 25.08
CA ARG A 30 -0.28 -17.36 25.99
C ARG A 30 0.39 -16.43 27.01
N ALA A 31 1.49 -16.87 27.63
CA ALA A 31 2.26 -16.07 28.58
C ALA A 31 2.76 -14.78 27.93
N LYS A 32 3.33 -14.83 26.71
CA LYS A 32 3.75 -13.64 25.96
C LYS A 32 2.60 -12.65 25.74
N GLY A 33 1.43 -13.13 25.28
CA GLY A 33 0.27 -12.26 25.09
C GLY A 33 -0.28 -11.63 26.38
N LEU A 34 -0.13 -12.31 27.51
CA LEU A 34 -0.49 -11.78 28.84
C LEU A 34 0.53 -10.73 29.33
N LEU A 35 1.82 -10.96 29.09
CA LEU A 35 2.89 -9.98 29.36
C LEU A 35 2.72 -8.72 28.51
N ASP A 36 2.39 -8.85 27.22
CA ASP A 36 2.09 -7.71 26.34
C ASP A 36 0.90 -6.87 26.85
N ALA A 37 -0.03 -7.51 27.57
CA ALA A 37 -1.16 -6.85 28.24
C ALA A 37 -0.81 -6.26 29.62
N GLY A 38 0.45 -6.35 30.04
CA GLY A 38 0.98 -5.84 31.30
C GLY A 38 0.68 -6.71 32.53
N ALA A 39 0.26 -7.96 32.34
CA ALA A 39 -0.09 -8.85 33.45
C ALA A 39 1.13 -9.27 34.29
N SER A 40 0.91 -9.50 35.58
CA SER A 40 1.89 -10.16 36.45
C SER A 40 1.75 -11.68 36.29
N VAL A 41 2.54 -12.26 35.38
CA VAL A 41 2.39 -13.66 34.96
C VAL A 41 3.15 -14.61 35.89
N THR A 42 2.44 -15.63 36.40
CA THR A 42 3.05 -16.82 37.00
C THR A 42 2.80 -18.04 36.12
N VAL A 43 3.86 -18.78 35.81
CA VAL A 43 3.82 -20.05 35.07
C VAL A 43 4.03 -21.20 36.05
N VAL A 44 3.16 -22.20 36.03
CA VAL A 44 3.29 -23.44 36.82
C VAL A 44 3.41 -24.62 35.87
N ALA A 45 4.60 -25.21 35.82
CA ALA A 45 4.87 -26.40 35.02
C ALA A 45 6.16 -27.09 35.53
N PRO A 46 6.26 -28.43 35.50
CA PRO A 46 7.50 -29.14 35.84
C PRO A 46 8.68 -28.70 34.96
N GLU A 47 8.41 -28.52 33.67
CA GLU A 47 9.37 -28.07 32.65
C GLU A 47 8.71 -26.99 31.79
N VAL A 48 9.53 -26.10 31.24
CA VAL A 48 9.08 -25.01 30.34
C VAL A 48 9.97 -24.95 29.10
N SER A 49 9.44 -24.35 28.03
CA SER A 49 10.24 -24.07 26.85
C SER A 49 11.39 -23.11 27.15
N GLU A 50 12.42 -23.12 26.30
CA GLU A 50 13.56 -22.21 26.43
C GLU A 50 13.14 -20.74 26.41
N GLU A 51 12.10 -20.37 25.65
CA GLU A 51 11.60 -18.99 25.63
C GLU A 51 10.95 -18.58 26.96
N LEU A 52 10.18 -19.47 27.60
CA LEU A 52 9.61 -19.20 28.92
C LEU A 52 10.70 -19.10 29.99
N LYS A 53 11.73 -19.94 29.89
CA LYS A 53 12.90 -19.89 30.76
C LYS A 53 13.65 -18.58 30.62
N GLN A 54 13.90 -18.11 29.39
CA GLN A 54 14.52 -16.79 29.14
C GLN A 54 13.69 -15.64 29.72
N LEU A 55 12.36 -15.68 29.60
CA LEU A 55 11.48 -14.67 30.19
C LEU A 55 11.54 -14.69 31.72
N HIS A 56 11.63 -15.88 32.33
CA HIS A 56 11.83 -16.03 33.77
C HIS A 56 13.18 -15.46 34.21
N ASP A 57 14.27 -15.83 33.54
CA ASP A 57 15.64 -15.41 33.85
C ASP A 57 15.79 -13.88 33.69
N ALA A 58 15.04 -13.28 32.76
CA ALA A 58 14.95 -11.82 32.59
C ALA A 58 14.08 -11.12 33.65
N GLY A 59 13.45 -11.85 34.57
CA GLY A 59 12.58 -11.31 35.62
C GLY A 59 11.22 -10.83 35.13
N LEU A 60 10.80 -11.22 33.92
CA LEU A 60 9.52 -10.80 33.32
C LEU A 60 8.34 -11.64 33.80
N LEU A 61 8.58 -12.86 34.27
CA LEU A 61 7.56 -13.74 34.83
C LEU A 61 8.12 -14.59 35.98
N LEU A 62 7.22 -15.10 36.83
CA LEU A 62 7.56 -16.09 37.84
C LEU A 62 7.33 -17.50 37.28
N TRP A 63 8.33 -18.37 37.33
CA TRP A 63 8.16 -19.79 37.03
C TRP A 63 8.24 -20.63 38.30
N ARG A 64 7.24 -21.49 38.51
CA ARG A 64 7.23 -22.54 39.53
C ARG A 64 7.45 -23.89 38.86
N ALA A 65 8.68 -24.41 38.96
CA ALA A 65 9.13 -25.69 38.39
C ALA A 65 8.51 -26.91 39.11
N ARG A 66 7.20 -27.10 38.97
CA ARG A 66 6.44 -28.22 39.55
C ARG A 66 5.07 -28.37 38.90
N SER A 67 4.40 -29.48 39.18
CA SER A 67 2.99 -29.69 38.82
C SER A 67 2.05 -28.72 39.55
N TYR A 68 0.90 -28.47 38.92
CA TYR A 68 -0.19 -27.65 39.43
C TYR A 68 -0.74 -28.14 40.79
N ARG A 69 -1.15 -27.19 41.64
CA ARG A 69 -1.86 -27.40 42.91
C ARG A 69 -2.99 -26.37 43.01
N SER A 70 -4.11 -26.71 43.62
CA SER A 70 -5.29 -25.84 43.72
C SER A 70 -5.01 -24.47 44.37
N ALA A 71 -4.02 -24.40 45.29
CA ALA A 71 -3.56 -23.16 45.90
C ALA A 71 -2.91 -22.17 44.91
N ASP A 72 -2.51 -22.60 43.71
CA ASP A 72 -1.94 -21.73 42.67
C ASP A 72 -2.96 -20.76 42.08
N LEU A 73 -4.25 -21.09 42.13
CA LEU A 73 -5.33 -20.21 41.67
C LEU A 73 -5.51 -18.99 42.58
N SER A 74 -5.07 -19.08 43.83
CA SER A 74 -5.34 -18.06 44.85
C SER A 74 -4.86 -16.69 44.40
N GLY A 75 -5.79 -15.73 44.35
CA GLY A 75 -5.54 -14.35 43.98
C GLY A 75 -5.39 -14.08 42.48
N SER A 76 -5.52 -15.09 41.61
CA SER A 76 -5.46 -14.90 40.15
C SER A 76 -6.76 -14.29 39.62
N TRP A 77 -6.64 -13.31 38.72
CA TRP A 77 -7.80 -12.73 38.03
C TRP A 77 -8.20 -13.50 36.77
N PHE A 78 -7.22 -14.18 36.17
CA PHE A 78 -7.36 -14.85 34.89
C PHE A 78 -6.39 -16.01 34.81
N VAL A 79 -6.85 -17.14 34.27
CA VAL A 79 -6.09 -18.38 34.18
C VAL A 79 -6.07 -18.86 32.73
N GLN A 80 -4.93 -19.37 32.29
CA GLN A 80 -4.84 -20.15 31.06
C GLN A 80 -4.22 -21.51 31.36
N THR A 81 -4.89 -22.58 30.96
CA THR A 81 -4.37 -23.94 31.11
C THR A 81 -4.11 -24.56 29.75
N ALA A 82 -2.90 -25.06 29.57
CA ALA A 82 -2.39 -25.61 28.32
C ALA A 82 -1.25 -26.59 28.61
N THR A 83 -1.54 -27.57 29.47
CA THR A 83 -0.55 -28.55 29.92
C THR A 83 -0.33 -29.67 28.90
N GLY A 84 -1.31 -29.91 28.02
CA GLY A 84 -1.32 -31.07 27.12
C GLY A 84 -1.78 -32.35 27.81
N ASN A 85 -2.18 -32.27 29.08
CA ASN A 85 -2.83 -33.34 29.83
C ASN A 85 -4.26 -32.89 30.17
N THR A 86 -5.23 -33.52 29.50
CA THR A 86 -6.65 -33.20 29.65
C THR A 86 -7.14 -33.25 31.10
N GLU A 87 -6.70 -34.24 31.90
CA GLU A 87 -7.14 -34.36 33.30
C GLU A 87 -6.66 -33.17 34.15
N VAL A 88 -5.45 -32.66 33.88
CA VAL A 88 -4.91 -31.49 34.57
C VAL A 88 -5.61 -30.23 34.11
N ASP A 89 -5.80 -30.07 32.80
CA ASP A 89 -6.46 -28.89 32.22
C ASP A 89 -7.94 -28.80 32.67
N GLU A 90 -8.67 -29.91 32.71
CA GLU A 90 -10.03 -30.00 33.26
C GLU A 90 -10.07 -29.66 34.74
N ARG A 91 -9.17 -30.22 35.56
CA ARG A 91 -9.09 -29.89 36.99
C ARG A 91 -8.85 -28.40 37.22
N VAL A 92 -7.93 -27.80 36.48
CA VAL A 92 -7.66 -26.35 36.57
C VAL A 92 -8.90 -25.54 36.20
N ALA A 93 -9.63 -25.93 35.15
CA ALA A 93 -10.85 -25.25 34.73
C ALA A 93 -11.97 -25.34 35.77
N ILE A 94 -12.22 -26.52 36.33
CA ILE A 94 -13.24 -26.74 37.37
C ILE A 94 -12.92 -25.91 38.63
N GLU A 95 -11.70 -26.03 39.15
CA GLU A 95 -11.29 -25.32 40.37
C GLU A 95 -11.26 -23.79 40.17
N ALA A 96 -10.98 -23.31 38.95
CA ALA A 96 -11.07 -21.89 38.62
C ALA A 96 -12.53 -21.40 38.62
N GLU A 97 -13.46 -22.18 38.08
CA GLU A 97 -14.89 -21.88 38.08
C GLU A 97 -15.45 -21.80 39.51
N GLU A 98 -15.07 -22.76 40.37
CA GLU A 98 -15.46 -22.76 41.79
C GLU A 98 -15.01 -21.47 42.52
N GLN A 99 -13.87 -20.90 42.11
CA GLN A 99 -13.32 -19.66 42.65
C GLN A 99 -13.76 -18.40 41.89
N ARG A 100 -14.63 -18.54 40.87
CA ARG A 100 -15.11 -17.45 39.99
C ARG A 100 -13.98 -16.74 39.24
N ILE A 101 -13.00 -17.51 38.79
CA ILE A 101 -11.85 -17.04 38.02
C ILE A 101 -12.07 -17.43 36.56
N TRP A 102 -12.01 -16.45 35.66
CA TRP A 102 -12.09 -16.72 34.23
C TRP A 102 -10.90 -17.56 33.76
N CYS A 103 -11.19 -18.74 33.21
CA CYS A 103 -10.20 -19.68 32.74
C CYS A 103 -10.36 -19.92 31.23
N VAL A 104 -9.23 -19.90 30.51
CA VAL A 104 -9.14 -20.40 29.13
C VAL A 104 -8.53 -21.79 29.16
N ASN A 105 -9.33 -22.80 28.80
CA ASN A 105 -8.87 -24.16 28.61
C ASN A 105 -8.45 -24.38 27.15
N ALA A 106 -7.17 -24.68 26.92
CA ALA A 106 -6.65 -24.90 25.57
C ALA A 106 -6.97 -26.28 24.97
N THR A 107 -7.32 -27.27 25.80
CA THR A 107 -7.67 -28.64 25.33
C THR A 107 -9.16 -28.82 25.08
N ASP A 108 -10.00 -28.01 25.72
CA ASP A 108 -11.45 -27.97 25.50
C ASP A 108 -11.92 -26.54 25.27
N HIS A 109 -11.86 -26.11 24.01
CA HIS A 109 -12.33 -24.79 23.62
C HIS A 109 -13.86 -24.62 23.70
N GLU A 110 -14.66 -25.68 23.61
CA GLU A 110 -16.12 -25.57 23.52
C GLU A 110 -16.71 -25.25 24.89
N ASN A 111 -16.21 -25.90 25.94
CA ASN A 111 -16.70 -25.71 27.31
C ASN A 111 -15.83 -24.75 28.14
N SER A 112 -14.87 -24.08 27.53
CA SER A 112 -14.00 -23.11 28.20
C SER A 112 -14.78 -21.87 28.64
N ALA A 113 -14.71 -21.52 29.93
CA ALA A 113 -15.39 -20.37 30.52
C ALA A 113 -15.00 -19.03 29.87
N ALA A 114 -13.79 -18.92 29.34
CA ALA A 114 -13.34 -17.77 28.56
C ALA A 114 -12.70 -18.20 27.24
N TRP A 115 -12.76 -17.32 26.25
CA TRP A 115 -12.24 -17.54 24.90
C TRP A 115 -11.19 -16.50 24.56
N THR A 116 -10.11 -16.94 23.89
CA THR A 116 -9.12 -16.01 23.33
C THR A 116 -9.37 -15.85 21.82
N PRO A 117 -9.83 -14.68 21.35
CA PRO A 117 -10.08 -14.43 19.94
C PRO A 117 -8.77 -14.42 19.12
N SER A 118 -8.93 -14.48 17.80
CA SER A 118 -7.87 -14.12 16.86
C SER A 118 -7.70 -12.60 16.86
N VAL A 119 -6.55 -12.09 17.29
CA VAL A 119 -6.31 -10.65 17.46
C VAL A 119 -5.33 -10.12 16.43
N ALA A 120 -5.64 -8.97 15.83
CA ALA A 120 -4.71 -8.12 15.09
C ALA A 120 -4.66 -6.73 15.74
N ARG A 121 -3.49 -6.09 15.67
CA ARG A 121 -3.27 -4.72 16.12
C ARG A 121 -2.64 -3.95 14.99
N ILE A 122 -3.28 -2.87 14.57
CA ILE A 122 -2.84 -1.98 13.50
C ILE A 122 -2.93 -0.58 14.08
N ASP A 123 -1.78 0.09 14.19
CA ASP A 123 -1.65 1.38 14.88
C ASP A 123 -2.28 1.33 16.30
N ASP A 124 -3.31 2.13 16.59
CA ASP A 124 -4.05 2.15 17.86
C ASP A 124 -5.31 1.28 17.87
N VAL A 125 -5.63 0.62 16.75
CA VAL A 125 -6.82 -0.22 16.60
C VAL A 125 -6.50 -1.67 16.95
N THR A 126 -7.29 -2.25 17.86
CA THR A 126 -7.27 -3.68 18.16
C THR A 126 -8.52 -4.34 17.58
N VAL A 127 -8.34 -5.33 16.70
CA VAL A 127 -9.42 -6.14 16.15
C VAL A 127 -9.36 -7.54 16.76
N ALA A 128 -10.44 -7.94 17.43
CA ALA A 128 -10.61 -9.26 18.01
C ALA A 128 -11.72 -10.02 17.26
N VAL A 129 -11.36 -11.12 16.60
CA VAL A 129 -12.29 -11.91 15.78
C VAL A 129 -12.63 -13.22 16.50
N ASN A 130 -13.91 -13.39 16.82
CA ASN A 130 -14.52 -14.66 17.20
C ASN A 130 -15.36 -15.17 16.03
N ALA A 131 -15.10 -16.39 15.59
CA ALA A 131 -15.75 -16.98 14.41
C ALA A 131 -16.54 -18.26 14.75
N GLY A 132 -17.21 -18.26 15.91
CA GLY A 132 -18.10 -19.36 16.34
C GLY A 132 -17.39 -20.71 16.49
N GLY A 133 -16.22 -20.73 17.13
CA GLY A 133 -15.44 -21.97 17.31
C GLY A 133 -14.43 -22.26 16.21
N ASP A 134 -14.58 -21.72 15.00
CA ASP A 134 -13.70 -22.02 13.85
C ASP A 134 -12.40 -21.17 13.87
N PRO A 135 -11.24 -21.74 14.24
CA PRO A 135 -10.01 -20.96 14.37
C PRO A 135 -9.46 -20.54 13.00
N ARG A 136 -9.70 -21.34 11.94
CA ARG A 136 -9.22 -21.04 10.58
C ARG A 136 -9.97 -19.85 10.01
N ARG A 137 -11.29 -19.82 10.17
CA ARG A 137 -12.13 -18.67 9.79
C ARG A 137 -11.77 -17.42 10.57
N ALA A 138 -11.56 -17.53 11.88
CA ALA A 138 -11.14 -16.40 12.71
C ALA A 138 -9.78 -15.84 12.24
N VAL A 139 -8.83 -16.69 11.88
CA VAL A 139 -7.53 -16.26 11.33
C VAL A 139 -7.69 -15.61 9.95
N ALA A 140 -8.49 -16.18 9.06
CA ALA A 140 -8.73 -15.64 7.72
C ALA A 140 -9.39 -14.26 7.77
N LEU A 141 -10.47 -14.12 8.54
CA LEU A 141 -11.15 -12.83 8.75
C LEU A 141 -10.24 -11.81 9.40
N ARG A 142 -9.51 -12.18 10.47
CA ARG A 142 -8.55 -11.29 11.10
C ARG A 142 -7.48 -10.81 10.10
N LYS A 143 -6.95 -11.69 9.25
CA LYS A 143 -5.97 -11.32 8.22
C LYS A 143 -6.56 -10.37 7.18
N ALA A 144 -7.79 -10.62 6.71
CA ALA A 144 -8.46 -9.74 5.77
C ALA A 144 -8.70 -8.35 6.35
N ILE A 145 -9.18 -8.26 7.59
CA ILE A 145 -9.40 -6.99 8.28
C ILE A 145 -8.07 -6.26 8.52
N ALA A 146 -7.04 -6.97 8.97
CA ALA A 146 -5.71 -6.39 9.17
C ALA A 146 -5.14 -5.84 7.86
N SER A 147 -5.22 -6.62 6.78
CA SER A 147 -4.79 -6.18 5.45
C SER A 147 -5.54 -4.94 5.00
N GLY A 148 -6.87 -4.93 5.11
CA GLY A 148 -7.68 -3.78 4.69
C GLY A 148 -7.37 -2.51 5.49
N LEU A 149 -7.07 -2.64 6.79
CA LEU A 149 -6.64 -1.51 7.62
C LEU A 149 -5.22 -1.04 7.26
N GLU A 150 -4.30 -1.95 6.97
CA GLU A 150 -2.93 -1.65 6.55
C GLU A 150 -2.89 -0.98 5.15
N THR A 151 -3.75 -1.43 4.23
CA THR A 151 -3.83 -0.91 2.87
C THR A 151 -4.69 0.34 2.73
N GLY A 152 -5.47 0.69 3.76
CA GLY A 152 -6.43 1.78 3.72
C GLY A 152 -7.72 1.47 2.97
N GLU A 153 -7.96 0.22 2.55
CA GLU A 153 -9.25 -0.23 2.00
C GLU A 153 -10.38 -0.15 3.05
N ILE A 154 -10.06 -0.45 4.31
CA ILE A 154 -10.96 -0.23 5.44
C ILE A 154 -10.64 1.14 6.00
N GLY A 155 -11.39 2.15 5.56
CA GLY A 155 -11.22 3.52 6.02
C GLY A 155 -11.48 3.64 7.52
N THR A 156 -10.49 4.17 8.25
CA THR A 156 -10.64 4.62 9.64
C THR A 156 -10.99 6.11 9.72
N SER A 157 -11.31 6.74 8.58
CA SER A 157 -11.61 8.15 8.42
C SER A 157 -12.73 8.66 9.34
N ALA A 158 -13.65 7.80 9.80
CA ALA A 158 -14.69 8.16 10.77
C ALA A 158 -14.16 8.38 12.21
N PHE A 159 -12.91 8.01 12.49
CA PHE A 159 -12.27 8.15 13.80
C PHE A 159 -11.19 9.25 13.77
N LYS A 160 -11.44 10.37 13.07
CA LYS A 160 -10.54 11.55 13.07
C LYS A 160 -10.38 12.08 14.50
N HIS A 161 -9.44 11.51 15.25
CA HIS A 161 -9.04 12.04 16.53
C HIS A 161 -8.56 13.47 16.30
N HIS A 162 -9.36 14.44 16.76
CA HIS A 162 -9.06 15.87 16.86
C HIS A 162 -7.93 16.11 17.89
N ARG A 163 -6.84 15.35 17.82
CA ARG A 163 -5.60 15.83 18.41
C ARG A 163 -5.21 17.06 17.62
N PRO A 164 -4.86 18.18 18.27
CA PRO A 164 -4.32 19.34 17.59
C PRO A 164 -2.98 18.94 16.97
N HIS A 165 -3.04 18.43 15.75
CA HIS A 165 -1.88 18.19 14.92
C HIS A 165 -1.61 19.46 14.13
N GLN A 166 -0.33 19.79 14.00
CA GLN A 166 0.11 20.77 13.02
C GLN A 166 -0.26 20.22 11.64
N GLY A 167 -0.97 21.00 10.82
CA GLY A 167 -1.36 20.54 9.49
C GLY A 167 -0.16 20.24 8.60
N SER A 168 -0.35 19.35 7.64
CA SER A 168 0.72 18.79 6.83
C SER A 168 0.28 18.62 5.38
N VAL A 169 1.25 18.48 4.47
CA VAL A 169 1.01 18.22 3.05
C VAL A 169 1.68 16.91 2.66
N SER A 170 0.92 16.02 2.03
CA SER A 170 1.43 14.80 1.40
C SER A 170 1.29 14.92 -0.11
N LEU A 171 2.40 14.94 -0.84
CA LEU A 171 2.41 14.89 -2.30
C LEU A 171 2.37 13.43 -2.74
N VAL A 172 1.22 12.98 -3.24
CA VAL A 172 0.98 11.56 -3.51
C VAL A 172 0.88 11.32 -5.01
N GLY A 173 1.74 10.44 -5.53
CA GLY A 173 1.62 9.90 -6.88
C GLY A 173 0.49 8.88 -6.98
N GLY A 174 -0.55 9.23 -7.74
CA GLY A 174 -1.71 8.37 -8.00
C GLY A 174 -1.47 7.32 -9.08
N GLY A 175 -0.35 7.34 -9.79
CA GLY A 175 -0.11 6.41 -10.89
C GLY A 175 -0.76 6.85 -12.22
N PRO A 176 -0.63 6.04 -13.30
CA PRO A 176 -0.89 6.48 -14.67
C PRO A 176 -2.38 6.60 -15.03
N GLY A 177 -3.27 5.94 -14.30
CA GLY A 177 -4.70 5.94 -14.59
C GLY A 177 -5.51 4.91 -13.79
N ALA A 178 -5.03 3.66 -13.73
CA ALA A 178 -5.69 2.62 -12.94
C ALA A 178 -5.54 2.85 -11.42
N GLU A 179 -6.62 2.61 -10.69
CA GLU A 179 -6.76 2.86 -9.25
C GLU A 179 -5.91 1.91 -8.38
N ASP A 180 -5.58 0.74 -8.90
CA ASP A 180 -4.75 -0.27 -8.24
C ASP A 180 -3.24 -0.03 -8.45
N LEU A 181 -2.86 0.98 -9.24
CA LEU A 181 -1.48 1.41 -9.43
C LEU A 181 -1.06 2.55 -8.48
N ILE A 182 -1.94 3.01 -7.61
CA ILE A 182 -1.54 3.82 -6.45
C ILE A 182 -0.74 2.95 -5.47
N THR A 183 0.25 3.54 -4.80
CA THR A 183 0.99 2.82 -3.76
C THR A 183 0.13 2.63 -2.51
N VAL A 184 0.44 1.59 -1.73
CA VAL A 184 -0.19 1.32 -0.42
C VAL A 184 -0.10 2.55 0.50
N ARG A 185 1.08 3.21 0.54
CA ARG A 185 1.27 4.45 1.30
C ARG A 185 0.37 5.59 0.79
N GLY A 186 0.26 5.73 -0.52
CA GLY A 186 -0.60 6.74 -1.15
C GLY A 186 -2.08 6.53 -0.80
N ARG A 187 -2.56 5.29 -0.87
CA ARG A 187 -3.94 4.92 -0.50
C ARG A 187 -4.24 5.19 0.98
N LYS A 188 -3.32 4.82 1.89
CA LYS A 188 -3.45 5.11 3.33
C LYS A 188 -3.57 6.62 3.60
N LEU A 189 -2.68 7.44 3.04
CA LEU A 189 -2.72 8.88 3.24
C LEU A 189 -3.98 9.52 2.63
N LEU A 190 -4.43 9.01 1.49
CA LEU A 190 -5.66 9.48 0.84
C LEU A 190 -6.89 9.20 1.71
N ALA A 191 -6.99 8.00 2.30
CA ALA A 191 -8.06 7.63 3.23
C ALA A 191 -8.04 8.45 4.53
N GLU A 192 -6.86 8.91 4.95
CA GLU A 192 -6.68 9.76 6.14
C GLU A 192 -6.86 11.26 5.85
N ALA A 193 -6.99 11.69 4.61
CA ALA A 193 -6.98 13.10 4.25
C ALA A 193 -8.18 13.88 4.85
N ASP A 194 -7.94 15.13 5.21
CA ASP A 194 -9.00 16.10 5.50
C ASP A 194 -9.34 16.92 4.25
N VAL A 195 -8.33 17.21 3.42
CA VAL A 195 -8.48 17.85 2.11
C VAL A 195 -7.67 17.11 1.07
N VAL A 196 -8.26 16.87 -0.09
CA VAL A 196 -7.57 16.34 -1.27
C VAL A 196 -7.56 17.40 -2.38
N VAL A 197 -6.36 17.87 -2.72
CA VAL A 197 -6.12 18.78 -3.86
C VAL A 197 -5.73 17.94 -5.08
N ALA A 198 -6.67 17.75 -6.01
CA ALA A 198 -6.50 16.82 -7.12
C ALA A 198 -6.34 17.52 -8.48
N ASP A 199 -5.42 17.03 -9.30
CA ASP A 199 -5.35 17.35 -10.73
C ASP A 199 -6.33 16.50 -11.55
N ARG A 200 -6.49 16.85 -12.83
CA ARG A 200 -7.22 16.03 -13.80
C ARG A 200 -6.48 14.73 -14.15
N LEU A 201 -5.15 14.78 -14.19
CA LEU A 201 -4.31 13.65 -14.58
C LEU A 201 -4.18 12.71 -13.37
N GLY A 202 -4.60 11.45 -13.52
CA GLY A 202 -4.53 10.44 -12.46
C GLY A 202 -5.84 9.64 -12.27
N PRO A 203 -5.86 8.67 -11.34
CA PRO A 203 -7.02 7.80 -11.09
C PRO A 203 -8.13 8.56 -10.36
N ARG A 204 -8.99 9.26 -11.10
CA ARG A 204 -10.09 10.06 -10.51
C ARG A 204 -11.11 9.21 -9.75
N GLY A 205 -11.25 7.93 -10.04
CA GLY A 205 -12.16 7.06 -9.29
C GLY A 205 -11.75 6.88 -7.82
N LEU A 206 -10.47 7.06 -7.46
CA LEU A 206 -10.05 7.11 -6.05
C LEU A 206 -10.72 8.24 -5.26
N LEU A 207 -11.11 9.33 -5.93
CA LEU A 207 -11.82 10.43 -5.27
C LEU A 207 -13.25 10.05 -4.88
N THR A 208 -13.84 9.06 -5.56
CA THR A 208 -15.20 8.58 -5.27
C THR A 208 -15.26 7.63 -4.07
N GLU A 209 -14.12 7.06 -3.68
CA GLU A 209 -13.98 6.21 -2.49
C GLU A 209 -13.76 7.01 -1.19
N LEU A 210 -13.54 8.32 -1.30
CA LEU A 210 -13.31 9.20 -0.16
C LEU A 210 -14.57 9.37 0.69
N GLY A 211 -14.38 9.43 2.01
CA GLY A 211 -15.49 9.66 2.93
C GLY A 211 -16.11 11.06 2.78
N GLU A 212 -17.40 11.20 3.12
CA GLU A 212 -18.18 12.45 2.98
C GLU A 212 -17.54 13.66 3.70
N ASP A 213 -16.75 13.41 4.74
CA ASP A 213 -16.03 14.44 5.53
C ASP A 213 -14.70 14.90 4.90
N THR A 214 -14.40 14.49 3.65
CA THR A 214 -13.17 14.85 2.93
C THR A 214 -13.45 15.95 1.93
N GLU A 215 -12.83 17.12 2.09
CA GLU A 215 -12.97 18.22 1.15
C GLU A 215 -12.13 17.96 -0.11
N ILE A 216 -12.72 18.06 -1.30
CA ILE A 216 -12.01 17.86 -2.58
C ILE A 216 -11.88 19.21 -3.29
N ILE A 217 -10.64 19.62 -3.58
CA ILE A 217 -10.32 20.83 -4.33
C ILE A 217 -9.75 20.43 -5.69
N GLU A 218 -10.52 20.67 -6.76
CA GLU A 218 -10.05 20.41 -8.13
C GLU A 218 -9.27 21.60 -8.69
N VAL A 219 -8.02 21.38 -9.08
CA VAL A 219 -7.11 22.43 -9.60
C VAL A 219 -6.76 22.25 -11.09
N GLY A 220 -7.26 21.19 -11.73
CA GLY A 220 -7.04 20.91 -13.16
C GLY A 220 -7.92 21.74 -14.12
N LYS A 221 -7.56 21.74 -15.42
CA LYS A 221 -8.39 22.34 -16.49
C LYS A 221 -9.68 21.53 -16.67
N SER A 222 -10.82 22.10 -16.29
CA SER A 222 -12.15 21.57 -16.62
C SER A 222 -12.78 22.40 -17.74
N PRO A 223 -13.73 21.85 -18.53
CA PRO A 223 -14.36 22.56 -19.66
C PRO A 223 -14.98 23.92 -19.32
N HIS A 224 -15.30 24.15 -18.03
CA HIS A 224 -15.92 25.35 -17.51
C HIS A 224 -15.05 26.14 -16.51
N HIS A 225 -13.81 25.73 -16.26
CA HIS A 225 -12.91 26.40 -15.30
C HIS A 225 -11.54 26.69 -15.92
N HIS A 226 -11.10 27.94 -15.76
CA HIS A 226 -9.76 28.35 -16.17
C HIS A 226 -8.70 27.57 -15.38
N PRO A 227 -7.57 27.20 -16.00
CA PRO A 227 -6.46 26.55 -15.30
C PRO A 227 -6.05 27.37 -14.07
N VAL A 228 -6.06 26.75 -12.89
CA VAL A 228 -5.50 27.34 -11.67
C VAL A 228 -4.00 27.51 -11.88
N PRO A 229 -3.44 28.73 -11.78
CA PRO A 229 -2.00 28.94 -11.88
C PRO A 229 -1.26 28.18 -10.78
N GLN A 230 -0.04 27.71 -11.06
CA GLN A 230 0.73 26.95 -10.07
C GLN A 230 0.94 27.69 -8.75
N ALA A 231 1.16 29.01 -8.82
CA ALA A 231 1.31 29.83 -7.62
C ALA A 231 0.06 29.77 -6.72
N GLU A 232 -1.12 29.66 -7.31
CA GLU A 232 -2.38 29.52 -6.57
C GLU A 232 -2.54 28.11 -5.98
N ILE A 233 -2.16 27.05 -6.73
CA ILE A 233 -2.10 25.68 -6.20
C ILE A 233 -1.21 25.64 -4.95
N ASN A 234 -0.02 26.22 -5.04
CA ASN A 234 0.94 26.30 -3.94
C ASN A 234 0.33 27.02 -2.72
N GLN A 235 -0.41 28.11 -2.93
CA GLN A 235 -1.10 28.84 -1.87
C GLN A 235 -2.24 28.03 -1.24
N ILE A 236 -3.01 27.28 -2.03
CA ILE A 236 -4.06 26.37 -1.53
C ILE A 236 -3.44 25.36 -0.57
N LEU A 237 -2.35 24.69 -0.96
CA LEU A 237 -1.69 23.68 -0.12
C LEU A 237 -1.26 24.26 1.24
N VAL A 238 -0.62 25.43 1.23
CA VAL A 238 -0.19 26.11 2.46
C VAL A 238 -1.37 26.59 3.29
N ARG A 239 -2.41 27.15 2.67
CA ARG A 239 -3.61 27.66 3.36
C ARG A 239 -4.32 26.53 4.12
N GLU A 240 -4.58 25.42 3.46
CA GLU A 240 -5.28 24.28 4.08
C GLU A 240 -4.43 23.65 5.20
N ALA A 241 -3.13 23.50 5.00
CA ALA A 241 -2.24 23.00 6.04
C ALA A 241 -2.14 23.95 7.25
N ARG A 242 -2.13 25.28 7.03
CA ARG A 242 -2.18 26.28 8.13
C ARG A 242 -3.48 26.24 8.93
N ALA A 243 -4.56 25.78 8.31
CA ALA A 243 -5.82 25.52 9.00
C ALA A 243 -5.79 24.24 9.85
N GLY A 244 -4.64 23.56 9.95
CA GLY A 244 -4.46 22.34 10.74
C GLY A 244 -4.92 21.06 10.01
N LYS A 245 -5.22 21.15 8.72
CA LYS A 245 -5.73 20.01 7.95
C LYS A 245 -4.59 19.12 7.44
N ARG A 246 -4.86 17.81 7.32
CA ARG A 246 -4.00 16.87 6.57
C ARG A 246 -4.36 16.98 5.09
N VAL A 247 -3.48 17.61 4.33
CA VAL A 247 -3.69 17.90 2.91
C VAL A 247 -3.00 16.83 2.07
N VAL A 248 -3.75 16.16 1.20
CA VAL A 248 -3.18 15.29 0.16
C VAL A 248 -3.23 16.02 -1.17
N ARG A 249 -2.07 16.24 -1.78
CA ARG A 249 -1.94 16.70 -3.16
C ARG A 249 -1.81 15.48 -4.07
N LEU A 250 -2.93 15.03 -4.63
CA LEU A 250 -2.99 13.86 -5.50
C LEU A 250 -2.61 14.24 -6.93
N LYS A 251 -1.53 13.62 -7.44
CA LYS A 251 -0.95 13.91 -8.75
C LYS A 251 -0.92 12.66 -9.62
N GLY A 252 -1.26 12.77 -10.90
CA GLY A 252 -1.12 11.67 -11.85
C GLY A 252 0.34 11.28 -12.07
N GLY A 253 0.59 9.98 -12.23
CA GLY A 253 1.92 9.42 -12.35
C GLY A 253 2.71 9.54 -11.06
N ASP A 254 3.89 10.14 -11.15
CA ASP A 254 4.80 10.38 -10.02
C ASP A 254 4.94 11.90 -9.76
N PRO A 255 4.97 12.37 -8.49
CA PRO A 255 5.06 13.79 -8.18
C PRO A 255 6.29 14.49 -8.77
N TYR A 256 7.41 13.79 -8.91
CA TYR A 256 8.72 14.34 -9.29
C TYR A 256 9.12 14.04 -10.74
N VAL A 257 8.31 13.30 -11.50
CA VAL A 257 8.52 13.09 -12.94
C VAL A 257 7.63 14.04 -13.74
N LEU A 258 8.18 15.21 -14.12
CA LEU A 258 7.49 16.27 -14.88
C LEU A 258 6.13 16.71 -14.26
N GLY A 259 5.95 16.47 -12.96
CA GLY A 259 4.73 16.77 -12.22
C GLY A 259 4.78 18.08 -11.43
N ARG A 260 5.92 18.79 -11.40
CA ARG A 260 6.13 20.01 -10.58
C ARG A 260 6.00 19.81 -9.07
N GLY A 261 6.01 18.57 -8.59
CA GLY A 261 5.95 18.29 -7.15
C GLY A 261 7.13 18.88 -6.37
N GLY A 262 8.29 19.08 -7.00
CA GLY A 262 9.45 19.74 -6.40
C GLY A 262 9.15 21.18 -6.00
N GLU A 263 8.57 21.95 -6.92
CA GLU A 263 8.15 23.35 -6.68
C GLU A 263 7.09 23.43 -5.57
N GLU A 264 6.10 22.53 -5.60
CA GLU A 264 5.04 22.44 -4.59
C GLU A 264 5.63 22.13 -3.19
N ALA A 265 6.53 21.14 -3.10
CA ALA A 265 7.19 20.75 -1.85
C ALA A 265 8.07 21.86 -1.29
N GLU A 266 8.86 22.51 -2.15
CA GLU A 266 9.72 23.62 -1.77
C GLU A 266 8.91 24.79 -1.21
N PHE A 267 7.84 25.19 -1.91
CA PHE A 267 6.98 26.29 -1.46
C PHE A 267 6.35 26.01 -0.09
N CYS A 268 5.89 24.78 0.15
CA CYS A 268 5.36 24.38 1.44
C CYS A 268 6.43 24.43 2.56
N ARG A 269 7.65 23.95 2.29
CA ARG A 269 8.77 24.01 3.26
C ARG A 269 9.19 25.44 3.57
N GLN A 270 9.21 26.32 2.57
CA GLN A 270 9.47 27.77 2.76
C GLN A 270 8.41 28.47 3.62
N ASN A 271 7.25 27.84 3.83
CA ASN A 271 6.14 28.34 4.63
C ASN A 271 5.95 27.56 5.95
N ASP A 272 6.98 26.83 6.39
CA ASP A 272 7.01 26.04 7.62
C ASP A 272 5.95 24.93 7.70
N ILE A 273 5.55 24.39 6.55
CA ILE A 273 4.63 23.26 6.46
C ILE A 273 5.43 21.95 6.33
N GLN A 274 5.08 20.95 7.15
CA GLN A 274 5.63 19.61 7.01
C GLN A 274 5.17 18.97 5.71
N VAL A 275 6.12 18.47 4.91
CA VAL A 275 5.84 17.84 3.62
C VAL A 275 6.45 16.44 3.53
N GLU A 276 5.63 15.47 3.18
CA GLU A 276 6.04 14.14 2.72
C GLU A 276 5.77 14.01 1.22
N VAL A 277 6.66 13.31 0.51
CA VAL A 277 6.45 12.94 -0.90
C VAL A 277 6.38 11.43 -1.01
N VAL A 278 5.26 10.96 -1.54
CA VAL A 278 5.00 9.54 -1.77
C VAL A 278 5.10 9.28 -3.27
N PRO A 279 6.07 8.45 -3.71
CA PRO A 279 6.26 8.18 -5.13
C PRO A 279 5.05 7.46 -5.72
N GLY A 280 4.86 7.64 -7.01
CA GLY A 280 3.82 6.97 -7.79
C GLY A 280 4.40 6.21 -8.97
N VAL A 281 3.59 5.31 -9.54
CA VAL A 281 3.95 4.61 -10.77
C VAL A 281 3.93 5.61 -11.94
N THR A 282 5.11 6.05 -12.39
CA THR A 282 5.20 7.06 -13.47
C THR A 282 4.69 6.53 -14.82
N SER A 283 3.94 7.37 -15.53
CA SER A 283 3.45 7.05 -16.88
C SER A 283 4.58 6.84 -17.88
N ALA A 284 5.75 7.43 -17.65
CA ALA A 284 6.91 7.29 -18.54
C ALA A 284 7.45 5.86 -18.65
N ILE A 285 7.15 4.99 -17.67
CA ILE A 285 7.60 3.59 -17.64
C ILE A 285 6.41 2.65 -17.76
N SER A 286 5.34 2.90 -17.01
CA SER A 286 4.22 1.97 -16.91
C SER A 286 3.33 1.97 -18.15
N VAL A 287 3.06 3.13 -18.75
CA VAL A 287 2.19 3.22 -19.94
C VAL A 287 2.81 2.49 -21.15
N PRO A 288 4.12 2.61 -21.44
CA PRO A 288 4.78 1.73 -22.40
C PRO A 288 4.61 0.24 -22.07
N ALA A 289 4.72 -0.14 -20.79
CA ALA A 289 4.55 -1.53 -20.36
C ALA A 289 3.12 -2.05 -20.60
N ALA A 290 2.09 -1.21 -20.48
CA ALA A 290 0.71 -1.56 -20.84
C ALA A 290 0.54 -1.88 -22.33
N ALA A 291 1.40 -1.34 -23.18
CA ALA A 291 1.50 -1.67 -24.61
C ALA A 291 2.52 -2.79 -24.90
N GLY A 292 3.05 -3.46 -23.88
CA GLY A 292 4.10 -4.48 -24.03
C GLY A 292 5.43 -3.93 -24.55
N ILE A 293 5.71 -2.64 -24.34
CA ILE A 293 6.93 -1.97 -24.77
C ILE A 293 7.82 -1.75 -23.54
N PRO A 294 8.93 -2.48 -23.39
CA PRO A 294 9.88 -2.21 -22.32
C PRO A 294 10.68 -0.94 -22.64
N VAL A 295 10.94 -0.08 -21.65
CA VAL A 295 11.76 1.13 -21.88
C VAL A 295 13.24 0.84 -22.15
N THR A 296 13.71 -0.34 -21.75
CA THR A 296 15.05 -0.85 -22.05
C THR A 296 14.96 -2.30 -22.49
N HIS A 297 15.81 -2.73 -23.43
CA HIS A 297 15.87 -4.13 -23.86
C HIS A 297 17.28 -4.47 -24.32
N ARG A 298 17.81 -5.62 -23.88
CA ARG A 298 19.16 -6.06 -24.28
C ARG A 298 19.25 -6.15 -25.81
N GLY A 299 20.28 -5.51 -26.38
CA GLY A 299 20.49 -5.47 -27.83
C GLY A 299 19.68 -4.41 -28.57
N LEU A 300 18.73 -3.72 -27.93
CA LEU A 300 17.93 -2.65 -28.55
C LEU A 300 18.08 -1.30 -27.85
N ALA A 301 18.03 -1.26 -26.52
CA ALA A 301 18.17 -0.02 -25.76
C ALA A 301 18.87 -0.27 -24.43
N ARG A 302 20.02 0.40 -24.22
CA ARG A 302 20.82 0.32 -22.97
C ARG A 302 20.44 1.38 -21.94
N GLY A 303 19.74 2.42 -22.39
CA GLY A 303 19.23 3.50 -21.57
C GLY A 303 17.94 4.07 -22.17
N PHE A 304 17.32 4.96 -21.42
CA PHE A 304 16.18 5.73 -21.90
C PHE A 304 16.20 7.14 -21.33
N THR A 305 15.54 8.07 -22.02
CA THR A 305 15.37 9.47 -21.62
C THR A 305 13.88 9.79 -21.55
N VAL A 306 13.46 10.47 -20.49
CA VAL A 306 12.12 11.03 -20.35
C VAL A 306 12.22 12.54 -20.51
N VAL A 307 11.45 13.12 -21.44
CA VAL A 307 11.46 14.56 -21.72
C VAL A 307 10.06 15.10 -21.92
N SER A 308 9.88 16.36 -21.55
CA SER A 308 8.70 17.14 -21.92
C SER A 308 8.83 17.55 -23.38
N ALA A 309 7.85 17.21 -24.21
CA ALA A 309 7.87 17.57 -25.63
C ALA A 309 7.61 19.06 -25.92
N HIS A 310 7.37 19.85 -24.87
CA HIS A 310 7.27 21.31 -24.95
C HIS A 310 8.65 21.99 -24.86
N GLU A 311 9.66 21.28 -24.34
CA GLU A 311 11.04 21.75 -24.27
C GLU A 311 11.80 21.42 -25.56
N ASP A 312 13.01 21.95 -25.68
CA ASP A 312 13.91 21.57 -26.77
C ASP A 312 14.40 20.14 -26.57
N LEU A 313 14.47 19.38 -27.67
CA LEU A 313 14.96 18.01 -27.65
C LEU A 313 16.48 17.94 -27.84
N GLU A 314 17.19 19.06 -27.87
CA GLU A 314 18.66 19.21 -27.99
C GLU A 314 19.47 18.16 -27.21
N GLU A 315 19.11 17.88 -25.96
CA GLU A 315 19.85 16.96 -25.06
C GLU A 315 19.53 15.47 -25.28
N VAL A 316 18.57 15.13 -26.14
CA VAL A 316 18.21 13.73 -26.41
C VAL A 316 19.35 13.02 -27.17
N PRO A 317 19.85 11.86 -26.67
CA PRO A 317 20.91 11.11 -27.34
C PRO A 317 20.55 10.75 -28.79
N PRO A 318 21.48 10.94 -29.74
CA PRO A 318 21.29 10.48 -31.12
C PRO A 318 21.39 8.95 -31.21
N GLY A 319 20.89 8.38 -32.31
CA GLY A 319 21.00 6.94 -32.59
C GLY A 319 19.84 6.08 -32.09
N GLY A 320 19.84 4.81 -32.51
CA GLY A 320 18.75 3.85 -32.27
C GLY A 320 18.87 3.02 -30.99
N ASP A 321 20.03 2.98 -30.34
CA ASP A 321 20.31 2.14 -29.16
C ASP A 321 19.86 2.75 -27.81
N HIS A 322 18.93 3.72 -27.87
CA HIS A 322 18.41 4.48 -26.75
C HIS A 322 16.93 4.82 -26.95
N THR A 323 16.10 4.55 -25.93
CA THR A 323 14.66 4.82 -25.97
C THR A 323 14.37 6.26 -25.54
N VAL A 324 13.48 6.94 -26.26
CA VAL A 324 13.01 8.28 -25.88
C VAL A 324 11.53 8.20 -25.54
N VAL A 325 11.18 8.65 -24.34
CA VAL A 325 9.79 8.74 -23.89
C VAL A 325 9.42 10.22 -23.81
N LEU A 326 8.52 10.65 -24.69
CA LEU A 326 8.00 12.01 -24.72
C LEU A 326 6.70 12.07 -23.92
N LEU A 327 6.67 12.94 -22.91
CA LEU A 327 5.47 13.31 -22.19
C LEU A 327 4.93 14.64 -22.71
N MET A 328 3.60 14.80 -22.64
CA MET A 328 2.91 16.02 -23.10
C MET A 328 3.16 16.36 -24.57
N GLY A 329 3.33 15.35 -25.44
CA GLY A 329 3.80 15.56 -26.82
C GLY A 329 2.78 15.50 -27.94
N VAL A 330 1.49 15.29 -27.65
CA VAL A 330 0.47 15.17 -28.72
C VAL A 330 0.43 16.43 -29.59
N SER A 331 0.38 17.62 -28.99
CA SER A 331 0.34 18.90 -29.73
C SER A 331 1.65 19.24 -30.45
N THR A 332 2.78 18.68 -30.02
CA THR A 332 4.12 18.98 -30.57
C THR A 332 4.68 17.79 -31.36
N LEU A 333 3.86 16.76 -31.64
CA LEU A 333 4.30 15.49 -32.22
C LEU A 333 5.02 15.68 -33.55
N ARG A 334 4.45 16.45 -34.48
CA ARG A 334 5.06 16.71 -35.80
C ARG A 334 6.44 17.35 -35.69
N ARG A 335 6.57 18.37 -34.84
CA ARG A 335 7.86 19.05 -34.59
C ARG A 335 8.88 18.10 -33.95
N SER A 336 8.44 17.32 -32.96
CA SER A 336 9.28 16.35 -32.26
C SER A 336 9.76 15.25 -33.20
N ALA A 337 8.90 14.76 -34.08
CA ALA A 337 9.22 13.73 -35.07
C ALA A 337 10.31 14.23 -36.04
N VAL A 338 10.14 15.43 -36.61
CA VAL A 338 11.15 16.04 -37.49
C VAL A 338 12.49 16.21 -36.78
N SER A 339 12.50 16.74 -35.55
CA SER A 339 13.74 16.94 -34.77
C SER A 339 14.45 15.63 -34.45
N LEU A 340 13.71 14.59 -34.06
CA LEU A 340 14.32 13.29 -33.75
C LEU A 340 14.83 12.58 -35.01
N THR A 341 14.16 12.74 -36.16
CA THR A 341 14.63 12.22 -37.45
C THR A 341 15.97 12.84 -37.83
N THR A 342 16.08 14.18 -37.78
CA THR A 342 17.30 14.91 -38.17
C THR A 342 18.49 14.64 -37.25
N LYS A 343 18.24 14.20 -36.02
CA LYS A 343 19.26 13.77 -35.05
C LYS A 343 19.80 12.35 -35.27
N GLY A 344 19.61 11.79 -36.46
CA GLY A 344 20.22 10.52 -36.85
C GLY A 344 19.47 9.28 -36.38
N ARG A 345 18.19 9.41 -35.99
CA ARG A 345 17.30 8.24 -35.76
C ARG A 345 16.70 7.71 -37.06
N GLY A 346 16.57 8.56 -38.08
CA GLY A 346 16.02 8.21 -39.38
C GLY A 346 14.49 8.11 -39.40
N GLU A 347 13.91 8.19 -40.60
CA GLU A 347 12.46 8.19 -40.81
C GLU A 347 11.80 6.85 -40.44
N ASP A 348 12.53 5.74 -40.53
CA ASP A 348 12.05 4.38 -40.23
C ASP A 348 12.08 4.04 -38.73
N CYS A 349 12.57 4.96 -37.88
CA CYS A 349 12.64 4.72 -36.43
C CYS A 349 11.24 4.46 -35.86
N PRO A 350 11.01 3.32 -35.17
CA PRO A 350 9.71 2.99 -34.62
C PRO A 350 9.22 3.98 -33.55
N VAL A 351 7.92 4.27 -33.60
CA VAL A 351 7.22 5.11 -32.63
C VAL A 351 5.93 4.45 -32.21
N ALA A 352 5.63 4.50 -30.91
CA ALA A 352 4.33 4.16 -30.36
C ALA A 352 3.72 5.37 -29.64
N ILE A 353 2.42 5.60 -29.83
CA ILE A 353 1.61 6.53 -29.03
C ILE A 353 0.62 5.69 -28.24
N ILE A 354 0.65 5.82 -26.93
CA ILE A 354 -0.27 5.13 -26.03
C ILE A 354 -1.15 6.18 -25.35
N GLU A 355 -2.39 6.27 -25.79
CA GLU A 355 -3.43 7.15 -25.24
C GLU A 355 -4.10 6.47 -24.06
N ASP A 356 -4.48 7.25 -23.04
CA ASP A 356 -5.26 6.79 -21.88
C ASP A 356 -4.70 5.49 -21.26
N GLY A 357 -3.38 5.44 -21.04
CA GLY A 357 -2.69 4.25 -20.53
C GLY A 357 -3.28 3.75 -19.20
N PHE A 358 -3.63 2.47 -19.13
CA PHE A 358 -4.40 1.82 -18.07
C PHE A 358 -5.83 2.33 -17.84
N GLY A 359 -6.31 3.25 -18.68
CA GLY A 359 -7.70 3.71 -18.68
C GLY A 359 -8.59 2.83 -19.56
N ALA A 360 -9.89 3.03 -19.43
CA ALA A 360 -10.89 2.27 -20.17
C ALA A 360 -10.87 2.56 -21.68
N ALA A 361 -10.31 3.70 -22.09
CA ALA A 361 -10.20 4.11 -23.49
C ALA A 361 -8.78 3.95 -24.04
N GLN A 362 -7.94 3.10 -23.43
CA GLN A 362 -6.56 2.89 -23.86
C GLN A 362 -6.48 2.55 -25.35
N ARG A 363 -5.68 3.30 -26.10
CA ARG A 363 -5.45 3.09 -27.53
C ARG A 363 -3.96 3.17 -27.86
N ILE A 364 -3.51 2.25 -28.72
CA ILE A 364 -2.10 2.14 -29.12
C ILE A 364 -2.01 2.40 -30.62
N THR A 365 -1.22 3.41 -31.00
CA THR A 365 -0.91 3.74 -32.39
C THR A 365 0.58 3.53 -32.62
N ILE A 366 0.94 2.64 -33.55
CA ILE A 366 2.34 2.35 -33.90
C ILE A 366 2.60 2.78 -35.33
N GLY A 367 3.76 3.41 -35.55
CA GLY A 367 4.23 3.88 -36.86
C GLY A 367 5.73 4.17 -36.81
N THR A 368 6.21 5.00 -37.73
CA THR A 368 7.61 5.45 -37.76
C THR A 368 7.70 6.96 -37.56
N LEU A 369 8.89 7.50 -37.24
CA LEU A 369 9.09 8.95 -37.14
C LEU A 369 8.66 9.69 -38.42
N GLY A 370 8.83 9.09 -39.60
CA GLY A 370 8.43 9.69 -40.88
C GLY A 370 6.91 9.84 -41.05
N GLY A 371 6.10 8.94 -40.50
CA GLY A 371 4.64 8.89 -40.73
C GLY A 371 3.75 9.11 -39.51
N ILE A 372 4.30 9.03 -38.29
CA ILE A 372 3.49 8.97 -37.06
C ILE A 372 2.63 10.21 -36.84
N ALA A 373 3.10 11.40 -37.26
CA ALA A 373 2.36 12.64 -37.10
C ALA A 373 1.10 12.68 -37.97
N ASP A 374 1.21 12.29 -39.24
CA ASP A 374 0.06 12.23 -40.16
C ASP A 374 -0.97 11.19 -39.71
N GLN A 375 -0.48 10.04 -39.25
CA GLN A 375 -1.31 8.97 -38.70
C GLN A 375 -2.07 9.42 -37.44
N ALA A 376 -1.39 10.12 -36.53
CA ALA A 376 -2.00 10.66 -35.32
C ALA A 376 -3.09 11.71 -35.60
N GLU A 377 -2.87 12.59 -36.58
CA GLU A 377 -3.87 13.57 -37.03
C GLU A 377 -5.09 12.88 -37.66
N THR A 378 -4.87 11.86 -38.48
CA THR A 378 -5.94 11.10 -39.16
C THR A 378 -6.84 10.36 -38.19
N ILE A 379 -6.26 9.74 -37.16
CA ILE A 379 -6.98 8.94 -36.15
C ILE A 379 -7.56 9.82 -35.04
N GLY A 380 -7.14 11.08 -34.97
CA GLY A 380 -7.55 12.01 -33.91
C GLY A 380 -7.01 11.59 -32.55
N VAL A 381 -5.68 11.44 -32.45
CA VAL A 381 -5.01 11.19 -31.17
C VAL A 381 -5.23 12.34 -30.20
N THR A 382 -5.59 12.04 -28.96
CA THR A 382 -5.87 13.02 -27.90
C THR A 382 -5.00 12.82 -26.67
N SER A 383 -4.96 13.84 -25.81
CA SER A 383 -4.25 13.76 -24.52
C SER A 383 -5.18 13.24 -23.41
N PRO A 384 -4.66 12.50 -22.41
CA PRO A 384 -3.25 12.20 -22.17
C PRO A 384 -2.72 11.04 -23.02
N ALA A 385 -1.48 11.17 -23.53
CA ALA A 385 -0.79 10.11 -24.23
C ALA A 385 0.72 10.12 -23.91
N VAL A 386 1.32 8.94 -23.93
CA VAL A 386 2.78 8.74 -23.83
C VAL A 386 3.31 8.31 -25.19
N ILE A 387 4.34 8.98 -25.68
CA ILE A 387 4.95 8.67 -26.97
C ILE A 387 6.32 8.03 -26.70
N VAL A 388 6.55 6.85 -27.27
CA VAL A 388 7.79 6.09 -27.15
C VAL A 388 8.45 6.02 -28.51
N VAL A 389 9.72 6.41 -28.60
CA VAL A 389 10.52 6.41 -29.82
C VAL A 389 11.73 5.50 -29.61
N GLY A 390 11.92 4.54 -30.50
CA GLY A 390 13.07 3.62 -30.50
C GLY A 390 12.69 2.17 -30.79
N ASP A 391 13.70 1.34 -31.05
CA ASP A 391 13.51 -0.04 -31.51
C ASP A 391 12.81 -0.95 -30.49
N VAL A 392 12.74 -0.56 -29.21
CA VAL A 392 11.94 -1.28 -28.21
C VAL A 392 10.46 -1.38 -28.57
N VAL A 393 9.92 -0.48 -29.39
CA VAL A 393 8.54 -0.54 -29.88
C VAL A 393 8.29 -1.82 -30.68
N ARG A 394 9.31 -2.38 -31.34
CA ARG A 394 9.24 -3.62 -32.12
C ARG A 394 8.95 -4.87 -31.27
N ILE A 395 9.17 -4.78 -29.95
CA ILE A 395 8.86 -5.84 -28.99
C ILE A 395 7.36 -5.90 -28.67
N SER A 396 6.63 -4.82 -28.91
CA SER A 396 5.21 -4.75 -28.61
C SER A 396 4.44 -5.89 -29.29
N PRO A 397 3.56 -6.61 -28.57
CA PRO A 397 2.64 -7.56 -29.20
C PRO A 397 1.62 -6.86 -30.11
N PHE A 398 1.51 -5.53 -30.05
CA PHE A 398 0.64 -4.73 -30.91
C PHE A 398 1.36 -4.17 -32.14
N ALA A 399 2.69 -4.35 -32.25
CA ALA A 399 3.44 -3.95 -33.43
C ALA A 399 2.98 -4.76 -34.66
N PRO A 400 2.79 -4.11 -35.84
CA PRO A 400 2.53 -4.81 -37.10
C PRO A 400 3.62 -5.85 -37.39
N SER A 401 3.27 -6.91 -38.14
CA SER A 401 4.21 -7.99 -38.50
C SER A 401 5.53 -7.47 -39.06
N ASP A 402 5.46 -6.42 -39.87
CA ASP A 402 6.57 -5.86 -40.61
C ASP A 402 7.50 -5.01 -39.71
N PHE A 403 7.04 -4.68 -38.49
CA PHE A 403 7.84 -4.00 -37.47
C PHE A 403 8.55 -4.98 -36.52
N ARG A 404 8.00 -6.18 -36.31
CA ARG A 404 8.49 -7.10 -35.28
C ARG A 404 9.87 -7.64 -35.62
N LEU A 405 10.77 -7.58 -34.64
CA LEU A 405 12.05 -8.27 -34.74
C LEU A 405 11.81 -9.77 -34.58
N THR A 406 12.41 -10.58 -35.46
CA THR A 406 12.56 -12.02 -35.22
C THR A 406 13.61 -12.18 -34.14
N LEU A 407 13.18 -12.23 -32.87
CA LEU A 407 14.11 -12.49 -31.76
C LEU A 407 14.77 -13.86 -31.99
N PRO A 408 16.11 -13.96 -31.94
CA PRO A 408 16.77 -15.26 -32.03
C PRO A 408 16.28 -16.15 -30.88
N GLN A 409 15.84 -17.36 -31.24
CA GLN A 409 15.47 -18.40 -30.26
C GLN A 409 16.63 -18.59 -29.29
N PRO A 410 16.38 -18.71 -27.96
CA PRO A 410 17.45 -18.98 -27.02
C PRO A 410 18.09 -20.32 -27.40
N THR A 411 19.33 -20.26 -27.88
CA THR A 411 20.15 -21.46 -28.08
C THR A 411 20.23 -22.16 -26.73
N ALA A 412 19.72 -23.39 -26.67
CA ALA A 412 19.77 -24.23 -25.48
C ALA A 412 21.19 -24.23 -24.94
N GLN A 413 21.40 -23.56 -23.80
CA GLN A 413 22.68 -23.56 -23.12
C GLN A 413 23.00 -24.99 -22.72
N THR A 414 24.15 -25.44 -23.19
CA THR A 414 24.81 -26.67 -22.83
C THR A 414 25.02 -26.67 -21.31
N ALA A 415 24.37 -27.61 -20.61
CA ALA A 415 24.65 -27.87 -19.21
C ALA A 415 26.13 -28.27 -19.06
N ARG A 416 26.87 -27.50 -18.27
CA ARG A 416 28.09 -27.92 -17.60
C ARG A 416 28.10 -27.37 -16.19
#